data_AF-A0A3D0NZF7-F1
#
_entry.id   AF-A0A3D0NZF7-F1
#
_cell.length_a   1.000
_cell.length_b   1.000
_cell.length_c   1.000
_cell.angle_alpha   90.00
_cell.angle_beta   90.00
_cell.angle_gamma   90.00
#
_symmetry.space_group_name_H-M   'P 1'
#
loop_
_entity.id
_entity.type
_entity.pdbx_description
1 polymer ?
#
loop_
_entity_poly.entity_id
_entity_poly.type
_entity_poly.pdbx_seq_one_letter_code
_entity_poly.pdbx_strand_id
1 'polypeptide(L)'
;MGQELSNLRDVAKDIVEKQRPEWELVSEREGEKESRYSWKSGREGISVLIFIGRSVVEAKERMDFTSNRLSVGPGKPRNDIGDEAYFWNDEKTGMGGIRFRKGKVYIDINASSPAMAEDLAKRLAKEGSIE
;
A
#
# COMPACT_ATOMS: atom_id res chain seq x y z
N MET A 1 1.87 -8.62 16.86
CA MET A 1 2.22 -7.49 15.96
C MET A 1 3.39 -7.85 15.06
N GLY A 2 4.54 -8.33 15.57
CA GLY A 2 5.69 -8.66 14.72
C GLY A 2 5.41 -9.73 13.64
N GLN A 3 4.70 -10.81 13.96
CA GLN A 3 4.42 -11.89 13.01
C GLN A 3 3.41 -11.51 11.91
N GLU A 4 2.36 -10.75 12.27
CA GLU A 4 1.38 -10.24 11.31
C GLU A 4 2.03 -9.26 10.32
N LEU A 5 2.91 -8.39 10.82
CA LEU A 5 3.67 -7.49 9.98
C LEU A 5 4.64 -8.26 9.08
N SER A 6 5.36 -9.26 9.60
CA SER A 6 6.20 -10.15 8.77
C SER A 6 5.41 -10.80 7.64
N ASN A 7 4.27 -11.42 7.95
CA ASN A 7 3.46 -12.10 6.95
C ASN A 7 2.98 -11.16 5.85
N LEU A 8 2.50 -9.96 6.20
CA LEU A 8 2.03 -8.98 5.23
C LEU A 8 3.16 -8.45 4.33
N ARG A 9 4.36 -8.30 4.88
CA ARG A 9 5.56 -7.96 4.09
C ARG A 9 5.86 -9.05 3.09
N ASP A 10 5.93 -10.30 3.55
CA ASP A 10 6.28 -11.44 2.71
C ASP A 10 5.28 -11.62 1.58
N VAL A 11 3.98 -11.48 1.87
CA VAL A 11 2.92 -11.50 0.84
C VAL A 11 3.07 -10.34 -0.14
N ALA A 12 3.35 -9.12 0.33
CA ALA A 12 3.55 -7.98 -0.56
C ALA A 12 4.75 -8.15 -1.49
N LYS A 13 5.87 -8.65 -0.96
CA LYS A 13 7.07 -8.95 -1.76
C LYS A 13 6.77 -10.04 -2.78
N ASP A 14 6.18 -11.15 -2.34
CA ASP A 14 5.85 -12.29 -3.17
C ASP A 14 4.91 -11.92 -4.33
N ILE A 15 3.86 -11.12 -4.09
CA ILE A 15 2.95 -10.68 -5.16
C ILE A 15 3.71 -9.86 -6.22
N VAL A 16 4.50 -8.87 -5.80
CA VAL A 16 5.22 -8.00 -6.76
C VAL A 16 6.27 -8.79 -7.52
N GLU A 17 7.07 -9.61 -6.83
CA GLU A 17 8.16 -10.38 -7.42
C GLU A 17 7.65 -11.48 -8.38
N LYS A 18 6.49 -12.10 -8.10
CA LYS A 18 5.86 -13.05 -9.03
C LYS A 18 5.26 -12.38 -10.26
N GLN A 19 4.67 -11.20 -10.09
CA GLN A 19 4.06 -10.47 -11.22
C GLN A 19 5.09 -9.80 -12.11
N ARG A 20 6.20 -9.36 -11.53
CA ARG A 20 7.21 -8.53 -12.16
C ARG A 20 8.60 -9.06 -11.80
N PRO A 21 8.97 -10.27 -12.26
CA PRO A 21 10.26 -10.87 -11.93
C PRO A 21 11.46 -10.06 -12.44
N GLU A 22 11.25 -9.20 -13.43
CA GLU A 22 12.26 -8.28 -13.97
C GLU A 22 12.39 -6.95 -13.22
N TRP A 23 11.55 -6.70 -12.19
CA TRP A 23 11.62 -5.49 -11.38
C TRP A 23 12.60 -5.67 -10.22
N GLU A 24 13.45 -4.69 -10.02
CA GLU A 24 14.43 -4.70 -8.93
C GLU A 24 13.85 -4.04 -7.68
N LEU A 25 14.05 -4.65 -6.51
CA LEU A 25 13.81 -4.01 -5.23
C LEU A 25 14.87 -2.93 -4.99
N VAL A 26 14.51 -1.66 -5.17
CA VAL A 26 15.43 -0.52 -5.09
C VAL A 26 15.45 0.16 -3.72
N SER A 27 14.47 -0.12 -2.87
CA SER A 27 14.43 0.40 -1.51
C SER A 27 13.65 -0.52 -0.59
N GLU A 28 14.24 -0.81 0.57
CA GLU A 28 13.66 -1.60 1.63
C GLU A 28 13.94 -0.90 2.96
N ARG A 29 12.88 -0.67 3.73
CA ARG A 29 12.97 -0.13 5.09
C ARG A 29 12.00 -0.87 5.97
N GLU A 30 12.53 -1.56 6.96
CA GLU A 30 11.73 -2.27 7.94
C GLU A 30 11.85 -1.61 9.31
N GLY A 31 10.73 -1.52 10.01
CA GLY A 31 10.63 -1.04 11.38
C GLY A 31 9.66 -1.90 12.19
N GLU A 32 9.52 -1.61 13.48
CA GLU A 32 8.68 -2.42 14.37
C GLU A 32 7.19 -2.40 13.99
N LYS A 33 6.71 -1.26 13.48
CA LYS A 33 5.30 -1.04 13.12
C LYS A 33 5.07 -0.72 11.65
N GLU A 34 6.14 -0.38 10.92
CA GLU A 34 6.04 0.09 9.55
C GLU A 34 7.10 -0.61 8.71
N SER A 35 6.71 -1.01 7.50
CA SER A 35 7.65 -1.35 6.45
C SER A 35 7.33 -0.61 5.18
N ARG A 36 8.38 -0.31 4.42
CA ARG A 36 8.29 0.29 3.10
C ARG A 36 9.18 -0.46 2.13
N TYR A 37 8.61 -0.81 0.99
CA TYR A 37 9.30 -1.47 -0.12
C TYR A 37 9.06 -0.68 -1.40
N SER A 38 10.04 -0.63 -2.28
CA SER A 38 9.88 -0.01 -3.59
C SER A 38 10.61 -0.81 -4.66
N TRP A 39 9.88 -1.15 -5.70
CA TRP A 39 10.39 -1.87 -6.87
C TRP A 39 10.33 -0.98 -8.10
N LYS A 40 11.28 -1.17 -9.04
CA LYS A 40 11.32 -0.43 -10.30
C LYS A 40 11.81 -1.29 -11.46
N SER A 41 11.35 -0.93 -12.66
CA SER A 41 11.97 -1.31 -13.93
C SER A 41 11.91 -0.11 -14.88
N GLY A 42 13.08 0.45 -15.20
CA GLY A 42 13.18 1.68 -15.99
C GLY A 42 12.45 2.86 -15.33
N ARG A 43 11.38 3.35 -15.98
CA ARG A 43 10.54 4.47 -15.49
C ARG A 43 9.31 4.02 -14.71
N GLU A 44 9.02 2.72 -14.71
CA GLU A 44 7.91 2.15 -13.95
C GLU A 44 8.37 1.76 -12.56
N GLY A 45 7.47 1.88 -11.59
CA GLY A 45 7.73 1.44 -10.24
C GLY A 45 6.48 1.39 -9.38
N ILE A 46 6.61 0.67 -8.27
CA ILE A 46 5.60 0.57 -7.23
C ILE A 46 6.28 0.71 -5.87
N SER A 47 5.65 1.45 -4.97
CA SER A 47 6.06 1.61 -3.59
C SER A 47 4.91 1.21 -2.70
N VAL A 48 5.17 0.30 -1.76
CA VAL A 48 4.21 -0.18 -0.78
C VAL A 48 4.68 0.21 0.60
N LEU A 49 3.81 0.85 1.37
CA LEU A 49 3.96 1.04 2.80
C LEU A 49 2.92 0.19 3.52
N ILE A 50 3.37 -0.54 4.53
CA ILE A 50 2.52 -1.34 5.42
C ILE A 50 2.75 -0.84 6.83
N PHE A 51 1.69 -0.48 7.53
CA PHE A 51 1.70 -0.05 8.92
C PHE A 51 0.73 -0.89 9.75
N ILE A 52 1.17 -1.37 10.91
CA ILE A 52 0.29 -2.03 11.88
C ILE A 52 0.21 -1.17 13.15
N GLY A 53 -0.98 -0.66 13.39
CA GLY A 53 -1.33 0.05 14.61
C GLY A 53 -1.54 -0.90 15.80
N ARG A 54 -1.45 -0.38 17.01
CA ARG A 54 -1.85 -1.08 18.23
C ARG A 54 -3.37 -1.23 18.34
N SER A 55 -4.10 -0.33 17.68
CA SER A 55 -5.56 -0.28 17.61
C SER A 55 -6.03 0.10 16.20
N VAL A 56 -7.33 -0.12 15.93
CA VAL A 56 -8.00 0.34 14.71
C VAL A 56 -7.92 1.86 14.58
N VAL A 57 -8.00 2.56 15.72
CA VAL A 57 -7.90 4.03 15.78
C VAL A 57 -6.51 4.48 15.32
N GLU A 58 -5.42 3.86 15.80
CA GLU A 58 -4.05 4.24 15.39
C GLU A 58 -3.83 4.02 13.87
N ALA A 59 -4.40 2.94 13.31
CA ALA A 59 -4.34 2.69 11.87
C ALA A 59 -5.12 3.76 11.08
N LYS A 60 -6.29 4.16 11.57
CA LYS A 60 -7.08 5.24 10.97
C LYS A 60 -6.36 6.59 11.05
N GLU A 61 -5.82 6.96 12.22
CA GLU A 61 -5.07 8.20 12.39
C GLU A 61 -3.87 8.26 11.44
N ARG A 62 -3.18 7.14 11.23
CA ARG A 62 -2.08 7.05 10.27
C ARG A 62 -2.55 7.29 8.83
N MET A 63 -3.67 6.68 8.44
CA MET A 63 -4.28 6.85 7.13
C MET A 63 -4.78 8.28 6.88
N ASP A 64 -5.45 8.87 7.87
CA ASP A 64 -5.97 10.25 7.81
C ASP A 64 -4.80 11.24 7.73
N PHE A 65 -3.73 11.02 8.50
CA PHE A 65 -2.52 11.84 8.44
C PHE A 65 -1.86 11.84 7.06
N THR A 66 -1.74 10.68 6.41
CA THR A 66 -1.22 10.62 5.04
C THR A 66 -2.18 11.31 4.07
N SER A 67 -3.49 11.10 4.23
CA SER A 67 -4.49 11.69 3.34
C SER A 67 -4.53 13.21 3.37
N ASN A 68 -4.31 13.81 4.53
CA ASN A 68 -4.28 15.26 4.72
C ASN A 68 -2.98 15.92 4.25
N ARG A 69 -1.92 15.13 3.98
CA ARG A 69 -0.60 15.65 3.58
C ARG A 69 -0.32 15.56 2.09
N LEU A 70 -1.16 14.84 1.34
CA LEU A 70 -0.98 14.68 -0.09
C LEU A 70 -1.56 15.87 -0.84
N SER A 71 -0.80 16.40 -1.80
CA SER A 71 -1.25 17.50 -2.66
C SER A 71 -2.49 17.15 -3.50
N VAL A 72 -2.73 15.84 -3.70
CA VAL A 72 -3.91 15.28 -4.40
C VAL A 72 -5.11 15.06 -3.45
N GLY A 73 -4.96 15.35 -2.16
CA GLY A 73 -5.98 15.16 -1.14
C GLY A 73 -6.25 13.69 -0.76
N PRO A 74 -7.42 13.41 -0.15
CA PRO A 74 -7.79 12.06 0.27
C PRO A 74 -7.99 11.10 -0.92
N GLY A 75 -8.30 11.61 -2.11
CA GLY A 75 -8.71 10.80 -3.25
C GLY A 75 -10.21 10.48 -3.23
N LYS A 76 -10.64 9.59 -4.13
CA LYS A 76 -12.02 9.09 -4.25
C LYS A 76 -12.21 7.89 -3.32
N PRO A 77 -13.25 7.87 -2.46
CA PRO A 77 -13.53 6.75 -1.58
C PRO A 77 -13.87 5.48 -2.37
N ARG A 78 -13.51 4.32 -1.83
CA ARG A 78 -13.86 3.00 -2.36
C ARG A 78 -14.35 2.08 -1.25
N ASN A 79 -15.26 1.18 -1.60
CA ASN A 79 -15.93 0.26 -0.66
C ASN A 79 -15.64 -1.22 -0.95
N ASP A 80 -14.74 -1.51 -1.89
CA ASP A 80 -14.43 -2.87 -2.36
C ASP A 80 -13.07 -3.39 -1.86
N ILE A 81 -12.34 -2.61 -1.06
CA ILE A 81 -11.03 -2.97 -0.50
C ILE A 81 -10.96 -2.52 0.96
N GLY A 82 -10.71 -3.46 1.86
CA GLY A 82 -10.59 -3.17 3.30
C GLY A 82 -11.86 -2.63 3.94
N ASP A 83 -11.70 -2.02 5.12
CA ASP A 83 -12.79 -1.32 5.83
C ASP A 83 -12.99 0.11 5.34
N GLU A 84 -11.90 0.74 4.87
CA GLU A 84 -11.88 2.11 4.36
C GLU A 84 -10.76 2.21 3.32
N ALA A 85 -11.07 2.71 2.13
CA ALA A 85 -10.10 2.88 1.06
C ALA A 85 -10.32 4.18 0.28
N TYR A 86 -9.22 4.76 -0.20
CA TYR A 86 -9.26 5.88 -1.12
C TYR A 86 -8.28 5.68 -2.26
N PHE A 87 -8.74 6.00 -3.45
CA PHE A 87 -7.99 5.98 -4.70
C PHE A 87 -7.63 7.41 -5.10
N TRP A 88 -6.39 7.64 -5.50
CA TRP A 88 -5.97 8.93 -6.02
C TRP A 88 -5.18 8.76 -7.31
N ASN A 89 -5.24 9.79 -8.14
CA ASN A 89 -4.56 9.85 -9.42
C ASN A 89 -4.04 11.28 -9.62
N ASP A 90 -2.79 11.42 -9.98
CA ASP A 90 -2.21 12.68 -10.44
C ASP A 90 -2.28 12.71 -11.96
N GLU A 91 -3.23 13.48 -12.49
CA GLU A 91 -3.46 13.61 -13.93
C GLU A 91 -2.25 14.16 -14.70
N LYS A 92 -1.34 14.88 -14.03
CA LYS A 92 -0.15 15.46 -14.69
C LYS A 92 0.95 14.44 -14.91
N THR A 93 1.14 13.53 -13.95
CA THR A 93 2.22 12.54 -14.00
C THR A 93 1.72 11.17 -14.45
N GLY A 94 0.41 10.94 -14.45
CA GLY A 94 -0.20 9.63 -14.66
C GLY A 94 0.04 8.65 -13.50
N MET A 95 0.70 9.11 -12.42
CA MET A 95 0.92 8.32 -11.23
C MET A 95 -0.36 8.21 -10.44
N GLY A 96 -0.56 7.06 -9.82
CA GLY A 96 -1.71 6.84 -8.98
C GLY A 96 -1.35 6.04 -7.76
N GLY A 97 -2.33 5.93 -6.88
CA GLY A 97 -2.19 5.11 -5.72
C GLY A 97 -3.50 4.79 -5.08
N ILE A 98 -3.42 3.83 -4.18
CA ILE A 98 -4.53 3.43 -3.37
C ILE A 98 -4.03 3.23 -1.96
N ARG A 99 -4.80 3.78 -1.04
CA ARG A 99 -4.55 3.64 0.38
C ARG A 99 -5.78 3.01 1.00
N PHE A 100 -5.57 2.05 1.88
CA PHE A 100 -6.68 1.38 2.53
C PHE A 100 -6.26 0.91 3.92
N ARG A 101 -7.25 0.68 4.77
CA ARG A 101 -7.05 0.01 6.04
C ARG A 101 -8.03 -1.13 6.21
N LYS A 102 -7.65 -2.11 7.00
CA LYS A 102 -8.55 -3.14 7.52
C LYS A 102 -8.11 -3.50 8.93
N GLY A 103 -9.02 -3.41 9.88
CA GLY A 103 -8.71 -3.54 11.30
C GLY A 103 -7.59 -2.57 11.72
N LYS A 104 -6.47 -3.14 12.18
CA LYS A 104 -5.30 -2.38 12.67
C LYS A 104 -4.23 -2.16 11.61
N VAL A 105 -4.46 -2.60 10.38
CA VAL A 105 -3.49 -2.52 9.28
C VAL A 105 -3.84 -1.36 8.38
N TYR A 106 -2.85 -0.55 8.04
CA TYR A 106 -2.91 0.51 7.03
C TYR A 106 -1.90 0.21 5.93
N ILE A 107 -2.34 0.30 4.67
CA ILE A 107 -1.50 0.06 3.49
C ILE A 107 -1.63 1.28 2.56
N ASP A 108 -0.49 1.75 2.05
CA ASP A 108 -0.40 2.80 1.05
C ASP A 108 0.44 2.33 -0.13
N ILE A 109 -0.19 2.29 -1.31
CA ILE A 109 0.41 1.83 -2.56
C ILE A 109 0.48 3.01 -3.51
N ASN A 110 1.69 3.31 -3.97
CA ASN A 110 1.98 4.33 -4.96
C ASN A 110 2.57 3.65 -6.18
N ALA A 111 2.07 3.91 -7.39
CA ALA A 111 2.56 3.26 -8.60
C ALA A 111 2.61 4.23 -9.79
N SER A 112 3.41 3.87 -10.80
CA SER A 112 3.50 4.63 -12.06
C SER A 112 2.22 4.61 -12.89
N SER A 113 1.23 3.78 -12.54
CA SER A 113 -0.13 3.88 -13.07
C SER A 113 -1.15 3.51 -12.00
N PRO A 114 -2.37 4.08 -12.04
CA PRO A 114 -3.37 3.78 -11.03
C PRO A 114 -3.89 2.33 -11.11
N ALA A 115 -3.90 1.75 -12.30
CA ALA A 115 -4.29 0.35 -12.51
C ALA A 115 -3.34 -0.64 -11.83
N MET A 116 -2.03 -0.36 -11.84
CA MET A 116 -1.04 -1.18 -11.11
C MET A 116 -1.26 -1.13 -9.60
N ALA A 117 -1.51 0.07 -9.06
CA ALA A 117 -1.79 0.22 -7.64
C ALA A 117 -3.08 -0.53 -7.24
N GLU A 118 -4.12 -0.48 -8.07
CA GLU A 118 -5.39 -1.16 -7.82
C GLU A 118 -5.26 -2.69 -7.85
N ASP A 119 -4.57 -3.28 -8.84
CA ASP A 119 -4.38 -4.73 -8.90
C ASP A 119 -3.64 -5.26 -7.66
N LEU A 120 -2.56 -4.57 -7.25
CA LEU A 120 -1.81 -4.96 -6.06
C LEU A 120 -2.66 -4.84 -4.78
N ALA A 121 -3.45 -3.77 -4.63
CA ALA A 121 -4.31 -3.61 -3.47
C ALA A 121 -5.36 -4.71 -3.34
N LYS A 122 -6.00 -5.09 -4.45
CA LYS A 122 -7.01 -6.17 -4.45
C LYS A 122 -6.39 -7.50 -4.04
N ARG A 123 -5.17 -7.79 -4.50
CA ARG A 123 -4.44 -9.00 -4.12
C ARG A 123 -4.00 -8.98 -2.67
N LEU A 124 -3.44 -7.88 -2.20
CA LEU A 124 -3.06 -7.72 -0.80
C LEU A 124 -4.25 -7.85 0.15
N ALA A 125 -5.40 -7.26 -0.20
CA ALA A 125 -6.60 -7.38 0.61
C ALA A 125 -7.17 -8.81 0.63
N LYS A 126 -6.90 -9.62 -0.41
CA LYS A 126 -7.36 -11.01 -0.52
C LYS A 126 -6.38 -12.01 0.11
N GLU A 127 -5.09 -11.89 -0.21
CA GLU A 127 -4.03 -12.84 0.13
C GLU A 127 -3.38 -12.52 1.49
N GLY A 128 -3.34 -11.24 1.87
CA GLY A 128 -2.76 -10.80 3.13
C GLY A 128 -3.52 -11.27 4.37
N SER A 129 -4.68 -11.92 4.21
CA SER A 129 -5.55 -12.39 5.30
C SER A 129 -5.66 -11.35 6.42
N ILE A 130 -5.79 -10.08 6.03
CA ILE A 130 -6.07 -9.02 6.99
C ILE A 130 -7.49 -9.35 7.46
N GLU A 131 -7.66 -10.05 8.58
CA GLU A 131 -8.97 -10.39 9.16
C GLU A 131 -9.49 -9.24 10.02
#